data_AF-A0A7X1KCZ5-F1
#
_entry.id   AF-A0A7X1KCZ5-F1
#
_cell.length_a   1.000
_cell.length_b   1.000
_cell.length_c   1.000
_cell.angle_alpha   90.00
_cell.angle_beta   90.00
_cell.angle_gamma   90.00
#
_symmetry.space_group_name_H-M   'P 1'
#
loop_
_entity.id
_entity.type
_entity.pdbx_description
1 polymer ?
#
loop_
_entity_poly.entity_id
_entity_poly.type
_entity_poly.pdbx_seq_one_letter_code
_entity_poly.pdbx_strand_id
1 'polypeptide(L)' 'MPATLNIAPMGLKADQAAFVAALDQAHARSFHSYYTQYILADDEGGYIAVDEGDYGALPQAMLDRVIDTC' A
#
# COMPACT_ATOMS: atom_id res chain seq x y z
N MET A 1 -2.08 -11.01 16.29
CA MET A 1 -1.86 -9.56 16.51
C MET A 1 -1.07 -9.05 15.31
N PRO A 2 -1.66 -8.37 14.30
CA PRO A 2 -0.84 -7.72 13.29
C PRO A 2 -0.26 -6.43 13.86
N ALA A 3 1.01 -6.17 13.55
CA ALA A 3 1.79 -5.06 14.07
C ALA A 3 1.30 -3.73 13.47
N THR A 4 1.00 -2.75 14.32
CA THR A 4 0.65 -1.39 13.88
C THR A 4 1.94 -0.58 13.68
N LEU A 5 2.29 -0.26 12.44
CA LEU A 5 3.30 0.76 12.16
C LEU A 5 2.70 2.15 12.36
N ASN A 6 3.39 2.98 13.15
CA ASN A 6 2.99 4.33 13.51
C ASN A 6 3.50 5.31 12.44
N ILE A 7 2.68 5.58 11.42
CA ILE A 7 3.00 6.49 10.33
C ILE A 7 2.59 7.91 10.75
N ALA A 8 3.56 8.83 10.79
CA ALA A 8 3.38 10.23 11.21
C ALA A 8 2.39 10.98 10.28
N PRO A 9 1.69 12.03 10.78
CA PRO A 9 0.56 12.66 10.08
C PRO A 9 1.07 13.66 9.05
N MET A 10 1.75 13.20 8.01
CA MET A 10 2.21 14.09 6.94
C MET A 10 1.10 14.32 5.92
N GLY A 11 0.12 15.11 6.35
CA GLY A 11 -0.84 15.77 5.47
C GLY A 11 -1.96 14.86 4.95
N LEU A 12 -3.04 15.52 4.59
CA LEU A 12 -4.22 14.95 3.97
C LEU A 12 -5.12 14.16 4.93
N LYS A 13 -6.34 14.66 5.06
CA LYS A 13 -7.53 13.86 5.32
C LYS A 13 -7.74 12.96 4.11
N ALA A 14 -6.78 12.06 3.89
CA ALA A 14 -6.87 11.07 2.86
C ALA A 14 -8.04 10.17 3.22
N ASP A 15 -8.79 9.77 2.20
CA ASP A 15 -10.04 9.07 2.39
C ASP A 15 -9.75 7.75 3.11
N GLN A 16 -10.09 7.69 4.40
CA GLN A 16 -9.85 6.52 5.24
C GLN A 16 -10.55 5.28 4.67
N ALA A 17 -11.69 5.45 3.99
CA ALA A 17 -12.36 4.34 3.32
C ALA A 17 -11.57 3.87 2.09
N ALA A 18 -10.97 4.79 1.33
CA ALA A 18 -10.08 4.42 0.22
C ALA A 18 -8.82 3.68 0.71
N PHE A 19 -8.25 4.11 1.84
CA PHE A 19 -7.09 3.41 2.42
C PHE A 19 -7.46 2.00 2.89
N VAL A 20 -8.59 1.86 3.57
CA VAL A 20 -9.09 0.53 4.01
C VAL A 20 -9.40 -0.37 2.81
N ALA A 21 -9.98 0.17 1.73
CA ALA A 21 -10.21 -0.60 0.51
C ALA A 21 -8.90 -1.10 -0.13
N ALA A 22 -7.85 -0.26 -0.14
CA ALA A 22 -6.53 -0.66 -0.61
C ALA A 22 -5.89 -1.74 0.30
N LEU A 23 -6.06 -1.63 1.62
CA LEU A 23 -5.63 -2.66 2.57
C LEU A 23 -6.33 -3.99 2.35
N ASP A 24 -7.66 -3.99 2.20
CA ASP A 24 -8.43 -5.21 1.95
C ASP A 24 -8.01 -5.86 0.63
N GLN A 25 -7.73 -5.06 -0.40
CA GLN A 25 -7.21 -5.56 -1.66
C GLN A 25 -5.81 -6.16 -1.50
N ALA A 26 -4.89 -5.46 -0.83
CA ALA A 26 -3.54 -5.96 -0.57
C ALA A 26 -3.58 -7.28 0.21
N HIS A 27 -4.37 -7.36 1.29
CA HIS A 27 -4.54 -8.59 2.05
C HIS A 27 -5.16 -9.72 1.22
N ALA A 28 -6.20 -9.45 0.42
CA ALA A 28 -6.80 -10.47 -0.43
C ALA A 28 -5.78 -11.07 -1.43
N ARG A 29 -4.86 -10.24 -1.93
CA ARG A 29 -3.77 -10.66 -2.81
C ARG A 29 -2.67 -11.42 -2.07
N SER A 30 -2.30 -11.01 -0.86
CA SER A 30 -1.24 -11.68 -0.09
C SER A 30 -1.61 -13.12 0.28
N PHE A 31 -2.90 -13.46 0.41
CA PHE A 31 -3.33 -14.85 0.58
C PHE A 31 -2.98 -15.76 -0.61
N HIS A 32 -2.74 -15.18 -1.78
CA HIS A 32 -2.55 -15.91 -3.04
C HIS A 32 -1.18 -15.62 -3.69
N SER A 33 -0.32 -14.82 -3.05
CA SER A 33 0.98 -14.39 -3.57
C SER A 33 2.07 -14.59 -2.52
N TYR A 34 3.27 -15.02 -2.94
CA TYR A 34 4.44 -15.10 -2.06
C TYR A 34 5.22 -13.78 -2.01
N TYR A 35 4.76 -12.77 -2.74
CA TYR A 35 5.40 -11.48 -2.92
C TYR A 35 4.79 -10.42 -2.01
N THR A 36 5.60 -9.44 -1.59
CA THR A 36 5.14 -8.35 -0.74
C THR A 36 4.09 -7.53 -1.46
N GLN A 37 3.02 -7.18 -0.74
CA GLN A 37 2.00 -6.27 -1.23
C GLN A 37 2.32 -4.87 -0.73
N TYR A 38 2.39 -3.90 -1.63
CA TYR A 38 2.64 -2.51 -1.32
C TYR A 38 1.36 -1.71 -1.41
N ILE A 39 1.16 -0.79 -0.47
CA ILE A 39 0.17 0.27 -0.59
C ILE A 39 0.90 1.55 -0.92
N LEU A 40 0.50 2.19 -2.03
CA LEU A 40 1.10 3.44 -2.50
C LEU A 40 0.07 4.56 -2.41
N ALA A 41 0.51 5.75 -2.03
CA ALA A 41 -0.27 6.97 -2.17
C ALA A 41 -0.31 7.40 -3.64
N ASP A 42 -1.50 7.81 -4.10
CA ASP A 42 -1.67 8.39 -5.42
C ASP A 42 -1.49 9.90 -5.44
N ASP A 43 -1.06 10.43 -6.58
CA ASP A 43 -0.86 11.86 -6.79
C ASP A 43 -2.20 12.64 -6.71
N GLU A 44 -3.33 11.95 -6.89
CA GLU A 44 -4.70 12.47 -6.72
C GLU A 44 -5.24 12.32 -5.28
N GLY A 45 -4.44 11.84 -4.32
CA GLY A 45 -4.84 11.65 -2.93
C GLY A 45 -5.58 10.34 -2.64
N GLY A 46 -5.56 9.41 -3.59
CA GLY A 46 -6.06 8.03 -3.44
C GLY A 46 -4.99 7.05 -2.97
N TYR A 47 -5.33 5.76 -2.97
CA TYR A 47 -4.45 4.67 -2.59
C TYR A 47 -4.58 3.49 -3.54
N ILE A 48 -3.46 2.83 -3.84
CA ILE A 48 -3.42 1.65 -4.71
C ILE A 48 -2.66 0.51 -4.05
N ALA A 49 -3.15 -0.72 -4.26
CA ALA A 49 -2.48 -1.95 -3.84
C ALA A 49 -1.72 -2.57 -5.02
N VAL A 50 -0.42 -2.75 -4.84
CA VAL A 50 0.51 -3.26 -5.86
C VAL A 50 1.19 -4.52 -5.35
N ASP A 51 1.30 -5.54 -6.20
CA ASP A 51 2.03 -6.77 -5.88
C ASP A 51 3.45 -6.67 -6.46
N GLU A 52 4.46 -6.90 -5.62
CA GLU A 52 5.85 -6.91 -6.05
C GLU A 52 6.08 -7.90 -7.22
N GLY A 53 5.38 -9.03 -7.22
CA GLY A 53 5.46 -10.05 -8.27
C GLY A 53 5.04 -9.55 -9.65
N ASP A 54 4.21 -8.51 -9.75
CA ASP A 54 3.80 -7.91 -11.03
C ASP A 54 4.93 -7.06 -11.65
N TYR A 55 5.85 -6.55 -10.83
CA TYR A 55 6.88 -5.59 -11.22
C TYR A 55 8.29 -6.17 -11.17
N GLY A 56 8.48 -7.32 -10.51
CA GLY A 56 9.79 -7.85 -10.18
C GLY A 56 10.48 -6.95 -9.17
N ALA A 57 11.25 -5.96 -9.65
CA ALA A 57 11.80 -4.91 -8.79
C ALA A 57 10.94 -3.65 -8.93
N LEU A 58 10.35 -3.20 -7.82
CA LEU A 58 9.54 -1.99 -7.80
C LEU A 58 10.40 -0.77 -8.20
N PRO A 59 9.98 0.05 -9.20
CA PRO A 59 10.70 1.25 -9.58
C PRO A 59 10.87 2.21 -8.40
N GLN A 60 12.00 2.91 -8.31
CA GLN A 60 12.30 3.80 -7.18
C GLN A 60 11.25 4.90 -6.98
N ALA A 61 10.69 5.43 -8.07
CA ALA A 61 9.60 6.41 -8.01
C ALA A 61 8.30 5.87 -7.36
N MET A 62 8.08 4.55 -7.42
CA MET A 62 6.96 3.88 -6.75
C MET A 62 7.28 3.59 -5.29
N LEU A 63 8.53 3.23 -4.98
CA LEU A 63 9.00 3.04 -3.60
C LEU A 63 8.87 4.32 -2.77
N ASP A 64 9.17 5.49 -3.34
CA ASP A 64 9.03 6.78 -2.67
C ASP A 64 7.57 7.11 -2.27
N ARG A 65 6.59 6.39 -2.85
CA ARG A 65 5.15 6.56 -2.61
C ARG A 65 4.57 5.49 -1.70
N VAL A 66 5.37 4.50 -1.27
CA VAL A 66 4.91 3.43 -0.39
C VAL A 66 4.59 3.99 0.99
N ILE A 67 3.40 3.68 1.47
CA ILE A 67 2.93 4.06 2.81
C ILE A 67 2.78 2.86 3.75
N ASP A 68 2.53 1.67 3.20
CA ASP A 68 2.39 0.44 3.97
C ASP A 68 2.73 -0.79 3.13
N THR A 69 2.98 -1.91 3.81
CA THR A 69 3.32 -3.20 3.21
C THR A 69 2.62 -4.34 3.95
N CYS A 70 2.15 -5.36 3.22
CA CYS A 70 1.47 -6.54 3.77
C CYS A 70 2.09 -7.86 3.28
#